data_AF-A0A672TPU3-F1
#
_entry.id   AF-A0A672TPU3-F1
#
_cell.length_a   1.000
_cell.length_b   1.000
_cell.length_c   1.000
_cell.angle_alpha   90.00
_cell.angle_beta   90.00
_cell.angle_gamma   90.00
#
_symmetry.space_group_name_H-M   'P 1'
#
loop_
_entity.id
_entity.type
_entity.pdbx_description
1 polymer ?
#
loop_
_entity_poly.entity_id
_entity_poly.type
_entity_poly.pdbx_seq_one_letter_code
_entity_poly.pdbx_strand_id
1 'polypeptide(L)'
;MTVGSDISRYPNTPRPTCRGYLHKRTQSAILKGWRKRWFVLKHNGYLQYYKHKKDEGKCRPLEVTKLEGAEIGVDTSLGKPFVFKCIPQSGNRIFYFCATSNQEMKRWLEAMDKAVHPVHQNHVWVDVTLHNTTLPPLAIKNPECLGLLHQLDRSKDTWIQHYCILKDGCLYFYATLRSTPAQGGLYLQGYTVSEQSLGSERTVIELKPPSEEFKTFYFCAENVNENKRWITALKASINKWLPLHQAIQDFMNRPLEETRM
;
A
#
# COMPACT_ATOMS: atom_id res chain seq x y z
N MET A 1 -2.45 -5.90 13.96
CA MET A 1 -1.22 -5.09 13.77
C MET A 1 -1.38 -4.35 12.47
N THR A 2 -1.62 -3.05 12.56
CA THR A 2 -2.12 -2.22 11.47
C THR A 2 -0.92 -1.69 10.68
N VAL A 3 -0.83 -2.05 9.39
CA VAL A 3 0.19 -1.55 8.47
C VAL A 3 -0.15 -0.09 8.19
N GLY A 4 0.32 0.80 9.07
CA GLY A 4 0.53 2.18 8.67
C GLY A 4 1.67 2.20 7.66
N SER A 5 1.69 3.19 6.78
CA SER A 5 2.82 3.55 5.92
C SER A 5 4.01 4.02 6.77
N ASP A 6 4.35 3.23 7.79
CA ASP A 6 5.43 3.45 8.73
C ASP A 6 6.71 3.36 7.93
N ILE A 7 7.42 4.48 7.90
CA ILE A 7 8.70 4.65 7.24
C ILE A 7 9.71 3.56 7.69
N SER A 8 9.51 2.95 8.87
CA SER A 8 10.33 1.84 9.36
C SER A 8 10.09 0.48 8.67
N ARG A 9 9.03 0.33 7.86
CA ARG A 9 8.67 -0.94 7.21
C ARG A 9 8.41 -0.79 5.72
N TYR A 10 9.49 -0.52 4.98
CA TYR A 10 9.55 -0.40 3.52
C TYR A 10 8.57 0.65 2.93
N PRO A 11 9.01 1.49 1.98
CA PRO A 11 8.09 2.42 1.32
C PRO A 11 7.09 1.60 0.51
N ASN A 12 5.89 1.46 1.08
CA ASN A 12 4.77 0.77 0.46
C ASN A 12 4.24 1.67 -0.65
N THR A 13 4.90 1.68 -1.82
CA THR A 13 4.22 2.13 -3.04
C THR A 13 2.91 1.35 -3.12
N PRO A 14 1.75 2.00 -3.21
CA PRO A 14 0.47 1.33 -3.17
C PRO A 14 0.33 0.45 -4.42
N ARG A 15 0.72 -0.83 -4.30
CA ARG A 15 0.46 -1.82 -5.35
C ARG A 15 -1.04 -2.08 -5.39
N PRO A 16 -1.61 -2.33 -6.58
CA PRO A 16 -3.02 -2.62 -6.68
C PRO A 16 -3.36 -3.86 -5.87
N THR A 17 -4.11 -3.65 -4.78
CA THR A 17 -4.64 -4.73 -3.97
C THR A 17 -5.82 -5.33 -4.73
N CYS A 18 -5.79 -6.63 -4.99
CA CYS A 18 -6.90 -7.32 -5.65
C CYS A 18 -7.57 -8.28 -4.68
N ARG A 19 -8.90 -8.21 -4.59
CA ARG A 19 -9.71 -9.07 -3.73
C ARG A 19 -10.93 -9.53 -4.48
N GLY A 20 -11.36 -10.75 -4.18
CA GLY A 20 -12.49 -11.33 -4.86
C GLY A 20 -12.61 -12.82 -4.60
N TYR A 21 -13.74 -13.38 -5.01
CA TYR A 21 -13.92 -14.82 -5.01
C TYR A 21 -13.31 -15.41 -6.28
N LEU A 22 -12.42 -16.39 -6.11
CA LEU A 22 -11.97 -17.27 -7.19
C LEU A 22 -12.32 -18.71 -6.85
N HIS A 23 -12.53 -19.51 -7.88
CA HIS A 23 -12.60 -20.95 -7.74
C HIS A 23 -11.19 -21.51 -7.88
N LYS A 24 -10.63 -22.06 -6.81
CA LYS A 24 -9.33 -22.73 -6.84
C LYS A 24 -9.52 -24.23 -7.06
N ARG A 25 -8.71 -24.83 -7.93
CA ARG A 25 -8.68 -26.28 -8.09
C ARG A 25 -8.08 -26.92 -6.84
N THR A 26 -8.73 -27.96 -6.34
CA THR A 26 -8.19 -28.79 -5.25
C THR A 26 -7.05 -29.64 -5.80
N GLN A 27 -6.06 -29.89 -4.94
CA GLN A 27 -4.91 -30.74 -5.27
C GLN A 27 -5.02 -32.13 -4.68
N SER A 28 -6.21 -32.49 -4.19
CA SER A 28 -6.46 -33.86 -3.77
C SER A 28 -6.40 -34.75 -5.02
N ALA A 29 -5.58 -35.80 -4.96
CA ALA A 29 -5.52 -36.83 -5.99
C ALA A 29 -6.89 -37.52 -6.18
N ILE A 30 -7.71 -37.54 -5.12
CA ILE A 30 -8.99 -38.26 -5.03
C ILE A 30 -10.16 -37.35 -5.42
N LEU A 31 -10.14 -36.07 -5.03
CA LEU A 31 -11.20 -35.11 -5.35
C LEU A 31 -10.60 -33.92 -6.11
N LYS A 32 -10.54 -34.03 -7.45
CA LYS A 32 -10.16 -32.93 -8.36
C LYS A 32 -11.38 -32.05 -8.64
N GLY A 33 -11.74 -31.20 -7.68
CA GLY A 33 -12.85 -30.27 -7.76
C GLY A 33 -12.41 -28.81 -7.73
N TRP A 34 -13.39 -27.91 -7.86
CA TRP A 34 -13.19 -26.47 -7.75
C TRP A 34 -13.82 -25.98 -6.45
N ARG A 35 -13.08 -25.17 -5.67
CA ARG A 35 -13.58 -24.60 -4.43
C ARG A 35 -13.55 -23.09 -4.47
N LYS A 36 -14.71 -22.47 -4.30
CA LYS A 36 -14.84 -21.02 -4.12
C LYS A 36 -14.12 -20.59 -2.84
N ARG A 37 -13.19 -19.65 -2.94
CA ARG A 37 -12.44 -19.08 -1.81
C ARG A 37 -12.30 -17.58 -1.99
N TRP A 38 -12.21 -16.87 -0.89
CA TRP A 38 -11.96 -15.42 -0.88
C TRP A 38 -10.47 -15.19 -0.98
N PHE A 39 -10.00 -14.66 -2.10
CA PHE A 39 -8.60 -14.34 -2.34
C PHE A 39 -8.33 -12.87 -2.08
N VAL A 40 -7.13 -12.61 -1.59
CA VAL A 40 -6.63 -11.28 -1.28
C VAL A 40 -5.16 -11.23 -1.70
N LEU A 41 -4.86 -10.44 -2.72
CA LEU A 41 -3.51 -10.04 -3.09
C LEU A 41 -3.16 -8.77 -2.33
N LYS A 42 -2.20 -8.89 -1.42
CA LYS A 42 -1.69 -7.79 -0.59
C LYS A 42 -0.68 -6.93 -1.34
N HIS A 43 -0.56 -5.67 -0.91
CA HIS A 43 0.38 -4.71 -1.49
C HIS A 43 1.85 -5.17 -1.47
N ASN A 44 2.23 -6.01 -0.52
CA ASN A 44 3.57 -6.57 -0.40
C ASN A 44 3.83 -7.78 -1.33
N GLY A 45 2.92 -8.05 -2.28
CA GLY A 45 3.07 -9.13 -3.27
C GLY A 45 2.69 -10.53 -2.75
N TYR A 46 2.05 -10.62 -1.59
CA TYR A 46 1.57 -11.89 -1.06
C TYR A 46 0.12 -12.13 -1.45
N LEU A 47 -0.13 -13.26 -2.10
CA LEU A 47 -1.47 -13.80 -2.34
C LEU A 47 -1.86 -14.70 -1.16
N GLN A 48 -3.02 -14.42 -0.56
CA GLN A 48 -3.58 -15.24 0.50
C GLN A 48 -5.05 -15.54 0.25
N TYR A 49 -5.57 -16.60 0.86
CA TYR A 49 -6.99 -16.90 0.76
C TYR A 49 -7.63 -17.44 2.03
N TYR A 50 -8.95 -17.25 2.08
CA TYR A 50 -9.81 -17.61 3.20
C TYR A 50 -11.00 -18.42 2.71
N LYS A 51 -11.72 -19.06 3.65
CA LYS A 51 -12.95 -19.78 3.31
C LYS A 51 -14.03 -18.79 2.82
N HIS A 52 -14.21 -17.68 3.52
CA HIS A 52 -15.18 -16.63 3.21
C HIS A 52 -14.60 -15.22 3.39
N LYS A 53 -15.25 -14.21 2.78
CA LYS A 53 -14.88 -12.78 2.93
C LYS A 53 -14.81 -12.34 4.40
N LYS A 54 -15.75 -12.78 5.24
CA LYS A 54 -15.83 -12.40 6.66
C LYS A 54 -14.66 -12.88 7.53
N ASP A 55 -13.88 -13.83 7.02
CA ASP A 55 -12.75 -14.41 7.74
C ASP A 55 -11.47 -13.56 7.56
N GLU A 56 -11.42 -12.68 6.55
CA GLU A 56 -10.33 -11.72 6.34
C GLU A 56 -10.21 -10.81 7.57
N GLY A 57 -9.02 -10.75 8.17
CA GLY A 57 -8.75 -9.96 9.37
C GLY A 57 -9.23 -10.57 10.69
N LYS A 58 -10.04 -11.65 10.66
CA LYS A 58 -10.50 -12.36 11.87
C LYS A 58 -9.77 -13.67 12.09
N CYS A 59 -9.47 -14.39 11.02
CA CYS A 59 -8.83 -15.70 11.05
C CYS A 59 -7.47 -15.66 10.37
N ARG A 60 -6.64 -16.69 10.63
CA ARG A 60 -5.43 -16.92 9.84
C ARG A 60 -5.82 -17.33 8.41
N PRO A 61 -5.12 -16.84 7.38
CA PRO A 61 -5.34 -17.31 6.02
C PRO A 61 -5.08 -18.81 5.91
N LEU A 62 -5.81 -19.48 5.02
CA LEU A 62 -5.64 -20.91 4.76
C LEU A 62 -4.30 -21.20 4.09
N GLU A 63 -3.81 -20.24 3.31
CA GLU A 63 -2.50 -20.29 2.66
C GLU A 63 -2.03 -18.88 2.35
N VAL A 64 -0.71 -18.71 2.37
CA VAL A 64 -0.02 -17.47 2.01
C VAL A 64 1.07 -17.82 1.01
N THR A 65 1.10 -17.12 -0.10
CA THR A 65 1.99 -17.41 -1.23
C THR A 65 2.62 -16.12 -1.72
N LYS A 66 3.95 -16.04 -1.73
CA LYS A 66 4.68 -14.91 -2.30
C LYS A 66 4.64 -15.03 -3.82
N LEU A 67 4.25 -13.96 -4.52
CA LEU A 67 4.15 -13.97 -5.98
C LEU A 67 5.39 -13.46 -6.70
N GLU A 68 6.34 -12.83 -6.00
CA GLU A 68 7.61 -12.38 -6.61
C GLU A 68 8.28 -13.52 -7.40
N GLY A 69 8.52 -13.28 -8.70
CA GLY A 69 9.09 -14.25 -9.63
C GLY A 69 8.17 -15.41 -10.06
N ALA A 70 6.88 -15.40 -9.70
CA ALA A 70 5.95 -16.45 -10.08
C ALA A 70 5.56 -16.38 -11.58
N GLU A 71 5.36 -17.52 -12.23
CA GLU A 71 4.79 -17.56 -13.59
C GLU A 71 3.26 -17.48 -13.49
N ILE A 72 2.65 -16.52 -14.20
CA ILE A 72 1.20 -16.30 -14.20
C ILE A 72 0.70 -16.18 -15.63
N GLY A 73 -0.38 -16.88 -15.95
CA GLY A 73 -0.93 -16.85 -17.30
C GLY A 73 -2.28 -17.54 -17.43
N VAL A 74 -2.99 -17.21 -18.51
CA VAL A 74 -4.22 -17.90 -18.92
C VAL A 74 -3.91 -19.37 -19.18
N ASP A 75 -4.83 -20.25 -18.81
CA ASP A 75 -4.72 -21.69 -19.07
C ASP A 75 -6.00 -22.20 -19.73
N THR A 76 -5.87 -22.74 -20.93
CA THR A 76 -6.97 -23.30 -21.72
C THR A 76 -7.03 -24.83 -21.66
N SER A 77 -6.05 -25.47 -21.03
CA SER A 77 -5.87 -26.93 -21.03
C SER A 77 -6.97 -27.69 -20.30
N LEU A 78 -7.68 -27.01 -19.38
CA LEU A 78 -8.71 -27.62 -18.53
C LEU A 78 -10.12 -27.58 -19.13
N GLY A 79 -10.29 -27.09 -20.36
CA GLY A 79 -11.59 -27.06 -21.06
C GLY A 79 -12.65 -26.20 -20.38
N LYS A 80 -12.25 -25.31 -19.45
CA LYS A 80 -13.14 -24.43 -18.70
C LYS A 80 -12.78 -22.97 -19.00
N PRO A 81 -13.75 -22.07 -19.23
CA PRO A 81 -13.46 -20.67 -19.48
C PRO A 81 -12.94 -19.96 -18.22
N PHE A 82 -12.23 -18.84 -18.46
CA PHE A 82 -11.71 -17.92 -17.44
C PHE A 82 -10.75 -18.58 -16.43
N VAL A 83 -10.01 -19.57 -16.90
CA VAL A 83 -9.00 -20.28 -16.12
C VAL A 83 -7.63 -19.65 -16.33
N PHE A 84 -6.90 -19.52 -15.24
CA PHE A 84 -5.51 -19.09 -15.24
C PHE A 84 -4.73 -19.86 -14.19
N LYS A 85 -3.41 -19.92 -14.35
CA LYS A 85 -2.50 -20.60 -13.44
C LYS A 85 -1.51 -19.61 -12.80
N CYS A 86 -1.02 -19.99 -11.64
CA CYS A 86 0.08 -19.33 -10.94
C CYS A 86 1.06 -20.40 -10.47
N ILE A 87 2.34 -20.22 -10.78
CA ILE A 87 3.44 -21.11 -10.40
C ILE A 87 4.44 -20.28 -9.59
N PRO A 88 4.38 -20.32 -8.25
CA PRO A 88 5.29 -19.55 -7.41
C PRO A 88 6.73 -20.02 -7.59
N GLN A 89 7.68 -19.09 -7.60
CA GLN A 89 9.11 -19.41 -7.73
C GLN A 89 9.62 -20.33 -6.60
N SER A 90 9.15 -20.09 -5.37
CA SER A 90 9.61 -20.80 -4.18
C SER A 90 8.91 -22.14 -3.95
N GLY A 91 8.17 -22.69 -4.92
CA GLY A 91 7.47 -23.95 -4.70
C GLY A 91 7.12 -24.73 -5.96
N ASN A 92 7.07 -26.05 -5.85
CA ASN A 92 6.69 -26.96 -6.94
C ASN A 92 5.17 -27.02 -7.19
N ARG A 93 4.41 -26.06 -6.65
CA ARG A 93 2.95 -26.12 -6.57
C ARG A 93 2.31 -25.23 -7.63
N ILE A 94 1.61 -25.83 -8.58
CA ILE A 94 0.78 -25.09 -9.54
C ILE A 94 -0.60 -24.81 -8.93
N PHE A 95 -0.97 -23.54 -8.87
CA PHE A 95 -2.32 -23.10 -8.55
C PHE A 95 -3.11 -22.89 -9.83
N TYR A 96 -4.29 -23.51 -9.90
CA TYR A 96 -5.27 -23.22 -10.95
C TYR A 96 -6.44 -22.46 -10.35
N PHE A 97 -6.78 -21.35 -10.99
CA PHE A 97 -7.87 -20.47 -10.61
C PHE A 97 -8.88 -20.38 -11.75
N CYS A 98 -10.14 -20.18 -11.40
CA CYS A 98 -11.20 -19.89 -12.34
C CYS A 98 -12.00 -18.70 -11.82
N ALA A 99 -12.00 -17.63 -12.61
CA ALA A 99 -12.80 -16.44 -12.37
C ALA A 99 -14.25 -16.65 -12.84
N THR A 100 -15.15 -15.77 -12.41
CA THR A 100 -16.57 -15.82 -12.82
C THR A 100 -16.83 -15.12 -14.15
N SER A 101 -15.89 -14.34 -14.66
CA SER A 101 -15.97 -13.64 -15.93
C SER A 101 -14.59 -13.36 -16.51
N ASN A 102 -14.53 -13.02 -17.80
CA ASN A 102 -13.30 -12.58 -18.46
C ASN A 102 -12.74 -11.29 -17.82
N GLN A 103 -13.62 -10.37 -17.42
CA GLN A 103 -13.22 -9.13 -16.76
C GLN A 103 -12.53 -9.40 -15.42
N GLU A 104 -13.09 -10.29 -14.60
CA GLU A 104 -12.47 -10.69 -13.33
C GLU A 104 -11.13 -11.40 -13.56
N MET A 105 -11.05 -12.28 -14.58
CA MET A 105 -9.78 -12.93 -14.93
C MET A 105 -8.71 -11.91 -15.30
N LYS A 106 -9.01 -10.97 -16.21
CA LYS A 106 -8.09 -9.91 -16.61
C LYS A 106 -7.65 -9.06 -15.43
N ARG A 107 -8.59 -8.62 -14.60
CA ARG A 107 -8.33 -7.85 -13.37
C ARG A 107 -7.35 -8.60 -12.44
N TRP A 108 -7.54 -9.90 -12.25
CA TRP A 108 -6.64 -10.71 -11.43
C TRP A 108 -5.26 -10.88 -12.06
N LEU A 109 -5.19 -11.16 -13.36
CA LEU A 109 -3.92 -11.29 -14.09
C LEU A 109 -3.11 -9.99 -14.02
N GLU A 110 -3.73 -8.85 -14.31
CA GLU A 110 -3.09 -7.53 -14.23
C GLU A 110 -2.55 -7.21 -12.83
N ALA A 111 -3.32 -7.53 -11.78
CA ALA A 111 -2.90 -7.29 -10.42
C ALA A 111 -1.77 -8.24 -9.98
N MET A 112 -1.87 -9.52 -10.35
CA MET A 112 -0.85 -10.50 -9.99
C MET A 112 0.44 -10.30 -10.78
N ASP A 113 0.39 -9.90 -12.05
CA ASP A 113 1.57 -9.59 -12.86
C ASP A 113 2.41 -8.45 -12.26
N LYS A 114 1.75 -7.40 -11.76
CA LYS A 114 2.38 -6.32 -10.98
C LYS A 114 2.97 -6.79 -9.64
N ALA A 115 2.49 -7.90 -9.10
CA ALA A 115 3.03 -8.50 -7.89
C ALA A 115 4.21 -9.45 -8.17
N VAL A 116 4.21 -10.10 -9.34
CA VAL A 116 5.29 -10.98 -9.84
C VAL A 116 6.56 -10.22 -10.13
N HIS A 117 6.42 -9.06 -10.74
CA HIS A 117 7.51 -8.16 -11.06
C HIS A 117 7.50 -7.02 -10.05
N PRO A 118 7.98 -7.25 -8.80
CA PRO A 118 8.15 -6.15 -7.90
C PRO A 118 9.07 -5.14 -8.54
N VAL A 119 8.49 -3.98 -8.89
CA VAL A 119 9.25 -2.76 -9.05
C VAL A 119 9.86 -2.51 -7.68
N HIS A 120 11.06 -3.02 -7.48
CA HIS A 120 11.93 -2.56 -6.43
C HIS A 120 12.22 -1.12 -6.81
N GLN A 121 11.48 -0.17 -6.24
CA GLN A 121 12.01 1.19 -6.14
C GLN A 121 13.18 1.14 -5.16
N ASN A 122 14.29 0.50 -5.58
CA ASN A 122 15.61 0.59 -4.97
C ASN A 122 16.18 1.99 -5.26
N HIS A 123 15.38 3.01 -5.06
CA HIS A 123 15.78 4.38 -5.31
C HIS A 123 16.20 4.95 -3.98
N VAL A 124 17.45 5.40 -3.89
CA VAL A 124 18.06 6.43 -3.00
C VAL A 124 17.12 7.08 -1.99
N TRP A 125 15.93 7.45 -2.43
CA TRP A 125 14.79 7.90 -1.64
C TRP A 125 14.42 7.06 -0.41
N VAL A 126 14.43 5.72 -0.48
CA VAL A 126 14.17 4.85 0.68
C VAL A 126 15.23 5.04 1.75
N ASP A 127 16.50 5.04 1.33
CA ASP A 127 17.65 5.24 2.20
C ASP A 127 17.68 6.66 2.77
N VAL A 128 17.32 7.67 1.96
CA VAL A 128 17.19 9.07 2.39
C VAL A 128 16.09 9.21 3.43
N THR A 129 14.93 8.57 3.20
CA THR A 129 13.79 8.64 4.12
C THR A 129 14.12 7.93 5.43
N LEU A 130 14.74 6.75 5.36
CA LEU A 130 15.21 6.03 6.54
C LEU A 130 16.30 6.83 7.28
N HIS A 131 17.26 7.41 6.57
CA HIS A 131 18.28 8.27 7.15
C HIS A 131 17.65 9.47 7.87
N ASN A 132 16.66 10.15 7.28
CA ASN A 132 15.97 11.25 7.92
C ASN A 132 15.29 10.85 9.24
N THR A 133 14.84 9.60 9.41
CA THR A 133 14.28 9.14 10.70
C THR A 133 15.32 9.03 11.82
N THR A 134 16.61 8.92 11.46
CA THR A 134 17.72 8.90 12.43
C THR A 134 18.19 10.30 12.82
N LEU A 135 17.73 11.33 12.12
CA LEU A 135 18.12 12.70 12.38
C LEU A 135 17.24 13.34 13.46
N PRO A 136 17.78 14.26 14.28
CA PRO A 136 16.95 15.10 15.12
C PRO A 136 16.16 16.11 14.27
N PRO A 137 15.05 16.68 14.78
CA PRO A 137 14.20 17.63 14.06
C PRO A 137 14.96 18.77 13.38
N LEU A 138 15.94 19.35 14.08
CA LEU A 138 16.71 20.50 13.61
C LEU A 138 17.75 20.16 12.53
N ALA A 139 18.08 18.88 12.34
CA ALA A 139 19.02 18.46 11.31
C ALA A 139 18.35 18.22 9.94
N ILE A 140 17.01 18.15 9.89
CA ILE A 140 16.28 18.04 8.63
C ILE A 140 16.27 19.40 7.92
N LYS A 141 17.02 19.50 6.81
CA LYS A 141 17.16 20.73 6.04
C LYS A 141 15.97 20.98 5.12
N ASN A 142 15.56 22.25 5.02
CA ASN A 142 14.51 22.75 4.12
C ASN A 142 13.20 21.94 4.19
N PRO A 143 12.58 21.80 5.38
CA PRO A 143 11.28 21.16 5.50
C PRO A 143 10.20 22.01 4.81
N GLU A 144 9.22 21.35 4.21
CA GLU A 144 8.10 22.03 3.53
C GLU A 144 7.07 22.56 4.54
N CYS A 145 6.95 21.88 5.68
CA CYS A 145 6.15 22.33 6.82
C CYS A 145 6.66 21.67 8.11
N LEU A 146 6.55 22.37 9.22
CA LEU A 146 6.85 21.84 10.54
C LEU A 146 5.90 22.43 11.60
N GLY A 147 5.82 21.78 12.75
CA GLY A 147 5.02 22.23 13.88
C GLY A 147 4.31 21.09 14.60
N LEU A 148 3.43 21.46 15.53
CA LEU A 148 2.70 20.50 16.35
C LEU A 148 1.45 20.02 15.61
N LEU A 149 1.26 18.70 15.57
CA LEU A 149 0.01 18.08 15.15
C LEU A 149 -0.43 17.07 16.21
N HIS A 150 -1.74 17.00 16.41
CA HIS A 150 -2.35 15.95 17.22
C HIS A 150 -2.89 14.87 16.29
N GLN A 151 -2.46 13.63 16.46
CA GLN A 151 -2.97 12.48 15.72
C GLN A 151 -4.03 11.75 16.55
N LEU A 152 -5.16 11.39 15.93
CA LEU A 152 -6.17 10.56 16.59
C LEU A 152 -5.73 9.08 16.65
N ASP A 153 -5.56 8.56 17.86
CA ASP A 153 -5.52 7.13 18.12
C ASP A 153 -6.96 6.60 18.29
N ARG A 154 -7.55 6.12 17.18
CA ARG A 154 -8.90 5.54 17.17
C ARG A 154 -9.07 4.33 18.10
N SER A 155 -7.99 3.64 18.49
CA SER A 155 -8.10 2.47 19.37
C SER A 155 -8.35 2.87 20.82
N LYS A 156 -7.84 4.04 21.22
CA LYS A 156 -7.97 4.61 22.56
C LYS A 156 -8.91 5.80 22.61
N ASP A 157 -9.39 6.26 21.45
CA ASP A 157 -10.12 7.51 21.26
C ASP A 157 -9.42 8.72 21.91
N THR A 158 -8.10 8.81 21.70
CA THR A 158 -7.26 9.88 22.27
C THR A 158 -6.44 10.59 21.20
N TRP A 159 -6.14 11.86 21.45
CA TRP A 159 -5.30 12.68 20.58
C TRP A 159 -3.87 12.70 21.12
N ILE A 160 -2.91 12.22 20.32
CA ILE A 160 -1.49 12.18 20.69
C ILE A 160 -0.78 13.31 19.96
N GLN A 161 -0.11 14.17 20.72
CA GLN A 161 0.65 15.28 20.16
C GLN A 161 2.02 14.81 19.67
N HIS A 162 2.41 15.26 18.48
CA HIS A 162 3.72 15.06 17.90
C HIS A 162 4.28 16.39 17.40
N TYR A 163 5.60 16.55 17.50
CA TYR A 163 6.30 17.51 16.66
C TYR A 163 6.51 16.88 15.28
N CYS A 164 5.90 17.46 14.27
CA CYS A 164 5.86 16.91 12.93
C CYS A 164 6.77 17.71 11.99
N ILE A 165 7.46 17.00 11.10
CA ILE A 165 8.18 17.59 9.98
C ILE A 165 7.65 16.96 8.70
N LEU A 166 7.18 17.78 7.76
CA LEU A 166 6.83 17.37 6.40
C LEU A 166 7.99 17.71 5.49
N LYS A 167 8.52 16.69 4.81
CA LYS A 167 9.56 16.85 3.81
C LYS A 167 9.44 15.76 2.77
N ASP A 168 9.42 16.19 1.51
CA ASP A 168 9.52 15.31 0.35
C ASP A 168 8.47 14.20 0.42
N GLY A 169 7.19 14.51 0.57
CA GLY A 169 6.12 13.50 0.62
C GLY A 169 6.14 12.58 1.86
N CYS A 170 6.98 12.87 2.86
CA CYS A 170 7.04 12.16 4.13
C CYS A 170 6.72 13.05 5.32
N LEU A 171 5.91 12.53 6.25
CA LEU A 171 5.60 13.19 7.52
C LEU A 171 6.28 12.44 8.66
N TYR A 172 7.28 13.05 9.28
CA TYR A 172 8.07 12.48 10.37
C TYR A 172 7.49 12.91 11.73
N PHE A 173 7.41 11.99 12.67
CA PHE A 173 6.89 12.21 14.02
C PHE A 173 7.99 12.17 15.05
N TYR A 174 8.06 13.21 15.87
CA TYR A 174 8.95 13.29 17.02
C TYR A 174 8.13 13.50 18.29
N ALA A 175 8.57 12.88 19.39
CA ALA A 175 7.97 13.12 20.70
C ALA A 175 8.15 14.59 21.12
N THR A 176 9.35 15.13 20.88
CA THR A 176 9.70 16.54 21.16
C THR A 176 10.75 17.06 20.17
N LEU A 177 10.99 18.38 20.17
CA LEU A 177 12.08 19.04 19.43
C LEU A 177 13.49 18.53 19.77
N ARG A 178 13.68 17.94 20.95
CA ARG A 178 14.98 17.41 21.42
C ARG A 178 15.18 15.93 21.13
N SER A 179 14.24 15.29 20.43
CA SER A 179 14.33 13.87 20.09
C SER A 179 15.46 13.64 19.08
N THR A 180 16.12 12.48 19.16
CA THR A 180 17.32 12.14 18.36
C THR A 180 17.18 10.83 17.59
N PRO A 181 16.02 10.16 17.64
CA PRO A 181 15.39 9.78 16.38
C PRO A 181 13.89 10.11 16.31
N ALA A 182 13.33 10.07 15.10
CA ALA A 182 11.89 10.08 14.90
C ALA A 182 11.27 8.84 15.56
N GLN A 183 10.12 9.02 16.21
CA GLN A 183 9.33 7.92 16.76
C GLN A 183 8.66 7.08 15.64
N GLY A 184 8.46 7.70 14.48
CA GLY A 184 7.91 7.07 13.28
C GLY A 184 7.64 8.12 12.22
N GLY A 185 6.88 7.73 11.20
CA GLY A 185 6.39 8.67 10.20
C GLY A 185 5.48 8.02 9.19
N LEU A 186 4.96 8.83 8.27
CA LEU A 186 4.07 8.42 7.20
C LEU A 186 4.70 8.70 5.84
N TYR A 187 4.69 7.69 4.98
CA TYR A 187 4.82 7.89 3.55
C TYR A 187 3.47 8.31 2.95
N LEU A 188 3.42 9.50 2.35
CA LEU A 188 2.17 10.12 1.91
C LEU A 188 1.88 9.95 0.41
N GLN A 189 2.74 9.27 -0.35
CA GLN A 189 2.48 9.12 -1.79
C GLN A 189 1.15 8.38 -2.03
N GLY A 190 0.31 8.97 -2.88
CA GLY A 190 -1.03 8.45 -3.21
C GLY A 190 -2.08 8.69 -2.12
N TYR A 191 -1.72 9.26 -0.96
CA TYR A 191 -2.72 9.71 0.00
C TYR A 191 -3.45 10.94 -0.53
N THR A 192 -4.74 11.05 -0.21
CA THR A 192 -5.54 12.25 -0.44
C THR A 192 -5.72 13.00 0.88
N VAL A 193 -5.65 14.33 0.80
CA VAL A 193 -5.80 15.22 1.95
C VAL A 193 -7.14 15.95 1.86
N SER A 194 -8.00 15.78 2.85
CA SER A 194 -9.30 16.46 2.98
C SER A 194 -9.45 17.10 4.36
N GLU A 195 -10.25 18.17 4.44
CA GLU A 195 -10.75 18.68 5.72
C GLU A 195 -12.08 17.97 6.04
N GLN A 196 -12.25 17.54 7.27
CA GLN A 196 -13.47 16.89 7.75
C GLN A 196 -13.91 17.50 9.08
N SER A 197 -15.19 17.40 9.39
CA SER A 197 -15.72 17.72 10.71
C SER A 197 -15.86 16.45 11.52
N LEU A 198 -15.18 16.37 12.67
CA LEU A 198 -15.29 15.24 13.59
C LEU A 198 -16.02 15.68 14.86
N GLY A 199 -17.19 15.09 15.12
CA GLY A 199 -18.10 15.54 16.17
C GLY A 199 -18.77 16.87 15.80
N SER A 200 -19.17 17.65 16.81
CA SER A 200 -19.95 18.88 16.60
C SER A 200 -19.12 20.11 16.22
N GLU A 201 -17.81 20.19 16.54
CA GLU A 201 -17.08 21.47 16.40
C GLU A 201 -15.60 21.40 15.96
N ARG A 202 -14.96 20.22 15.91
CA ARG A 202 -13.54 20.13 15.58
C ARG A 202 -13.30 19.83 14.10
N THR A 203 -12.65 20.76 13.39
CA THR A 203 -12.13 20.50 12.04
C THR A 203 -10.84 19.69 12.11
N VAL A 204 -10.76 18.62 11.31
CA VAL A 204 -9.65 17.68 11.27
C VAL A 204 -9.13 17.51 9.84
N ILE A 205 -7.83 17.25 9.73
CA ILE A 205 -7.14 16.89 8.51
C ILE A 205 -7.25 15.36 8.35
N GLU A 206 -7.95 14.91 7.32
CA GLU A 206 -8.02 13.51 6.94
C GLU A 206 -6.97 13.18 5.88
N LEU A 207 -6.09 12.23 6.21
CA LEU A 207 -5.19 11.59 5.27
C LEU A 207 -5.76 10.22 4.91
N LYS A 208 -6.46 10.17 3.78
CA LYS A 208 -7.08 8.95 3.27
C LYS A 208 -6.13 8.23 2.31
N PRO A 209 -5.84 6.94 2.52
CA PRO A 209 -4.95 6.20 1.66
C PRO A 209 -5.58 5.86 0.30
N PRO A 210 -4.75 5.50 -0.69
CA PRO A 210 -5.21 5.04 -2.00
C PRO A 210 -5.85 3.64 -1.98
N SER A 211 -5.71 2.88 -0.88
CA SER A 211 -6.30 1.56 -0.71
C SER A 211 -6.75 1.36 0.73
N GLU A 212 -7.87 0.64 0.92
CA GLU A 212 -8.44 0.26 2.21
C GLU A 212 -7.53 -0.68 3.05
N GLU A 213 -6.40 -1.14 2.50
CA GLU A 213 -5.37 -1.86 3.28
C GLU A 213 -4.59 -0.97 4.22
N PHE A 214 -4.45 0.29 3.85
CA PHE A 214 -3.69 1.25 4.63
C PHE A 214 -4.64 1.99 5.58
N LYS A 215 -4.07 2.52 6.65
CA LYS A 215 -4.82 3.26 7.65
C LYS A 215 -5.14 4.67 7.15
N THR A 216 -6.38 5.10 7.36
CA THR A 216 -6.75 6.53 7.34
C THR A 216 -6.30 7.19 8.63
N PHE A 217 -5.55 8.28 8.50
CA PHE A 217 -5.09 9.07 9.64
C PHE A 217 -5.90 10.36 9.76
N TYR A 218 -6.13 10.78 11.00
CA TYR A 218 -6.74 12.07 11.30
C TYR A 218 -5.79 12.89 12.14
N PHE A 219 -5.61 14.16 11.76
CA PHE A 219 -4.81 15.12 12.49
C PHE A 219 -5.62 16.36 12.81
N CYS A 220 -5.25 17.08 13.87
CA CYS A 220 -5.64 18.47 14.05
C CYS A 220 -4.46 19.29 14.55
N ALA A 221 -4.30 20.48 14.00
CA ALA A 221 -3.39 21.49 14.50
C ALA A 221 -4.05 22.28 15.65
N GLU A 222 -3.31 23.22 16.22
CA GLU A 222 -3.75 24.03 17.37
C GLU A 222 -4.97 24.90 17.05
N ASN A 223 -5.11 25.35 15.81
CA ASN A 223 -6.22 26.20 15.37
C ASN A 223 -6.52 26.02 13.87
N VAL A 224 -7.59 26.67 13.40
CA VAL A 224 -8.08 26.55 12.01
C VAL A 224 -7.08 27.06 10.98
N ASN A 225 -6.34 28.13 11.29
CA ASN A 225 -5.33 28.68 10.37
C ASN A 225 -4.16 27.70 10.20
N GLU A 226 -3.71 27.10 11.30
CA GLU A 226 -2.69 26.05 11.27
C GLU A 226 -3.17 24.79 10.54
N ASN A 227 -4.45 24.39 10.70
CA ASN A 227 -5.04 23.31 9.92
C ASN A 227 -4.94 23.59 8.41
N LYS A 228 -5.33 24.80 7.97
CA LYS A 228 -5.24 25.22 6.56
C LYS A 228 -3.80 25.23 6.05
N ARG A 229 -2.85 25.70 6.87
CA ARG A 229 -1.41 25.69 6.55
C ARG A 229 -0.91 24.27 6.31
N TRP A 230 -1.22 23.35 7.23
CA TRP A 230 -0.86 21.94 7.10
C TRP A 230 -1.52 21.26 5.89
N ILE A 231 -2.83 21.46 5.67
CA ILE A 231 -3.54 20.89 4.51
C ILE A 231 -2.88 21.35 3.19
N THR A 232 -2.55 22.64 3.09
CA THR A 232 -1.92 23.21 1.90
C THR A 232 -0.55 22.59 1.66
N ALA A 233 0.28 22.51 2.70
CA ALA A 233 1.62 21.93 2.60
C ALA A 233 1.58 20.44 2.27
N LEU A 234 0.70 19.66 2.91
CA LEU A 234 0.52 18.23 2.64
C LEU A 234 0.10 17.98 1.19
N LYS A 235 -0.88 18.74 0.69
CA LYS A 235 -1.31 18.65 -0.72
C LYS A 235 -0.17 18.99 -1.68
N ALA A 236 0.54 20.10 -1.44
CA ALA A 236 1.66 20.51 -2.28
C ALA A 236 2.78 19.47 -2.31
N SER A 237 3.13 18.94 -1.14
CA SER A 237 4.17 17.92 -0.98
C SER A 237 3.81 16.64 -1.74
N ILE A 238 2.59 16.11 -1.58
CA ILE A 238 2.13 14.90 -2.28
C ILE A 238 2.07 15.10 -3.80
N ASN A 239 1.58 16.26 -4.25
CA ASN A 239 1.43 16.54 -5.68
C ASN A 239 2.76 16.67 -6.42
N LYS A 240 3.86 17.08 -5.77
CA LYS A 240 5.20 17.08 -6.41
C LYS A 240 5.63 15.71 -6.91
N TRP A 241 5.16 14.64 -6.28
CA TRP A 241 5.54 13.26 -6.59
C TRP A 241 4.62 12.58 -7.61
N LEU A 242 3.43 13.14 -7.88
CA LEU A 242 2.48 12.56 -8.84
C LEU A 242 3.02 12.59 -10.29
N PRO A 243 3.59 13.71 -10.79
CA PRO A 243 4.23 13.74 -12.12
C PRO A 243 5.43 12.80 -12.24
N LEU A 244 6.22 12.64 -11.18
CA LEU A 244 7.36 11.72 -11.19
C LEU A 244 6.88 10.27 -11.26
N HIS A 245 5.82 9.91 -10.51
CA HIS A 245 5.28 8.56 -10.56
C HIS A 245 4.66 8.25 -11.92
N GLN A 246 3.94 9.21 -12.51
CA GLN A 246 3.41 9.07 -13.86
C GLN A 246 4.55 8.92 -14.88
N ALA A 247 5.60 9.75 -14.81
CA ALA A 247 6.76 9.65 -15.69
C ALA A 247 7.51 8.32 -15.54
N ILE A 248 7.65 7.80 -14.31
CA ILE A 248 8.25 6.48 -14.06
C ILE A 248 7.35 5.37 -14.61
N GLN A 249 6.03 5.45 -14.41
CA GLN A 249 5.10 4.47 -14.98
C GLN A 249 5.13 4.51 -16.51
N ASP A 250 5.10 5.70 -17.11
CA ASP A 250 5.19 5.87 -18.56
C ASP A 250 6.52 5.33 -19.10
N PHE A 251 7.63 5.56 -18.40
CA PHE A 251 8.94 4.99 -18.76
C PHE A 251 8.96 3.45 -18.64
N MET A 252 8.45 2.88 -17.55
CA MET A 252 8.43 1.42 -17.35
C MET A 252 7.42 0.71 -18.26
N ASN A 253 6.37 1.40 -18.70
CA ASN A 253 5.38 0.88 -19.63
C ASN A 253 5.79 1.07 -21.10
N ARG A 254 6.93 1.71 -21.39
CA ARG A 254 7.45 1.74 -22.77
C ARG A 254 7.85 0.33 -23.17
N PRO A 255 7.32 -0.21 -24.28
CA PRO A 255 7.85 -1.44 -24.83
C PRO A 255 9.34 -1.23 -25.10
N LEU A 256 10.17 -2.21 -24.73
CA LEU A 256 11.58 -2.26 -25.14
C LEU A 256 11.59 -2.16 -26.67
N GLU A 257 11.96 -1.00 -27.20
CA GLU A 257 12.18 -0.87 -28.64
C GLU A 257 13.26 -1.87 -28.99
N GLU A 258 12.89 -2.88 -29.78
CA GLU A 258 13.84 -3.78 -30.41
C GLU A 258 14.87 -2.90 -31.10
N THR A 259 16.10 -2.98 -30.62
CA THR A 259 17.23 -2.30 -31.24
C THR A 259 17.38 -2.97 -32.60
N ARG A 260 16.78 -2.36 -33.63
CA ARG A 260 16.97 -2.79 -35.01
C ARG A 260 18.43 -2.46 -35.34
N MET A 261 19.26 -3.52 -35.31
CA MET A 261 20.58 -3.53 -35.94
C MET A 261 20.46 -3.19 -37.43
#